data_AF-A0AAD6RHD3-F1
#
_entry.id   AF-A0AAD6RHD3-F1
#
_cell.length_a   1.000
_cell.length_b   1.000
_cell.length_c   1.000
_cell.angle_alpha   90.00
_cell.angle_beta   90.00
_cell.angle_gamma   90.00
#
_symmetry.space_group_name_H-M   'P 1'
#
loop_
_entity.id
_entity.type
_entity.pdbx_description
1 polymer ?
#
loop_
_entity_poly.entity_id
_entity_poly.type
_entity_poly.pdbx_seq_one_letter_code
_entity_poly.pdbx_strand_id
1 'polypeptide(L)'
;MMDESLDENKSESVLRCIKIAESRMSHTKASHSTASELVTAFFSCFSASWVYSKVVFLGVSFLERERRYKDAINLLKRLLFIFTCDGRRGNWTLRLSIDLEHMGCPNESLLVAEDGLLDPWVRAGSRMALQRRALRLGKPPRRWKVPSFSLFIKRKIREVHIQGRPLNCEAGIKSRFYGEDGAQCGVEQLALQYYAGEGGGWQGVHTESGIWLTIFALLMWDIIFSDFPNVFRNRFQTAPLDLETDNFYPARKNLIESQLQKIYDGMAEMILITSWELYSGTACRGVNWDRHSLPELRAAVTCVGGPCLASLCRHLAQDYRSWSSGMPDLLLWRFHGEYKGEAKLVEVKGPRDCLSEQQRAWLLLLMDCGFNTEVCKVNIMPLST
;
A
#
# COMPACT_ATOMS: atom_id res chain seq x y z
N MET A 1 -16.57 -14.22 -17.51
CA MET A 1 -17.94 -14.10 -16.94
C MET A 1 -18.16 -12.79 -16.18
N MET A 2 -17.86 -12.65 -14.88
CA MET A 2 -18.15 -11.38 -14.16
C MET A 2 -17.40 -10.19 -14.77
N ASP A 3 -16.07 -10.30 -14.91
CA ASP A 3 -15.23 -9.22 -15.46
C ASP A 3 -15.65 -8.86 -16.89
N GLU A 4 -15.74 -9.86 -17.76
CA GLU A 4 -16.25 -9.72 -19.13
C GLU A 4 -17.64 -9.05 -19.20
N SER A 5 -18.56 -9.40 -18.30
CA SER A 5 -19.90 -8.78 -18.26
C SER A 5 -19.84 -7.32 -17.82
N LEU A 6 -18.88 -6.95 -16.96
CA LEU A 6 -18.65 -5.55 -16.58
C LEU A 6 -18.08 -4.76 -17.76
N ASP A 7 -17.11 -5.34 -18.48
CA ASP A 7 -16.48 -4.71 -19.65
C ASP A 7 -17.49 -4.48 -20.78
N GLU A 8 -18.39 -5.44 -21.00
CA GLU A 8 -19.45 -5.36 -22.01
C GLU A 8 -20.72 -4.64 -21.51
N ASN A 9 -20.73 -4.10 -20.28
CA ASN A 9 -21.89 -3.48 -19.63
C ASN A 9 -23.18 -4.34 -19.61
N LYS A 10 -23.05 -5.67 -19.52
CA LYS A 10 -24.16 -6.63 -19.46
C LYS A 10 -24.73 -6.74 -18.04
N SER A 11 -25.52 -5.74 -17.65
CA SER A 11 -26.06 -5.59 -16.28
C SER A 11 -26.81 -6.83 -15.74
N GLU A 12 -27.61 -7.51 -16.57
CA GLU A 12 -28.35 -8.70 -16.14
C GLU A 12 -27.41 -9.87 -15.79
N SER A 13 -26.37 -10.08 -16.62
CA SER A 13 -25.33 -11.09 -16.38
C SER A 13 -24.56 -10.80 -15.11
N VAL A 14 -24.25 -9.53 -14.84
CA VAL A 14 -23.60 -9.08 -13.59
C VAL A 14 -24.46 -9.44 -12.38
N LEU A 15 -25.75 -9.07 -12.38
CA LEU A 15 -26.67 -9.40 -11.28
C LEU A 15 -26.82 -10.91 -11.06
N ARG A 16 -26.85 -11.70 -12.14
CA ARG A 16 -26.87 -13.16 -12.07
C ARG A 16 -25.60 -13.71 -11.42
N CYS A 17 -24.42 -13.19 -11.79
CA CYS A 17 -23.15 -13.57 -11.18
C CYS A 17 -23.13 -13.26 -9.68
N ILE A 18 -23.59 -12.07 -9.29
CA ILE A 18 -23.70 -11.65 -7.88
C ILE A 18 -24.56 -12.64 -7.12
N LYS A 19 -25.78 -12.92 -7.59
CA LYS A 19 -26.72 -13.83 -6.91
C LYS A 19 -26.15 -15.24 -6.72
N ILE A 20 -25.53 -15.79 -7.77
CA ILE A 20 -24.91 -17.12 -7.71
C ILE A 20 -23.77 -17.12 -6.70
N ALA A 21 -22.86 -16.15 -6.79
CA ALA A 21 -21.72 -16.05 -5.89
C ALA A 21 -22.19 -15.90 -4.44
N GLU A 22 -23.14 -15.00 -4.18
CA GLU A 22 -23.69 -14.75 -2.86
C GLU A 22 -24.32 -16.00 -2.24
N SER A 23 -25.09 -16.79 -3.02
CA SER A 23 -25.68 -18.05 -2.54
C SER A 23 -24.65 -19.14 -2.23
N ARG A 24 -23.48 -19.08 -2.86
CA ARG A 24 -22.42 -20.09 -2.74
C ARG A 24 -21.33 -19.70 -1.75
N MET A 25 -21.32 -18.45 -1.27
CA MET A 25 -20.49 -18.07 -0.13
C MET A 25 -20.96 -18.83 1.11
N SER A 26 -20.06 -19.58 1.72
CA SER A 26 -20.31 -20.32 2.96
C SER A 26 -19.23 -20.00 3.97
N HIS A 27 -19.56 -20.17 5.26
CA HIS A 27 -18.54 -20.15 6.31
C HIS A 27 -17.53 -21.26 6.03
N THR A 28 -16.31 -20.88 5.71
CA THR A 28 -15.16 -21.76 5.86
C THR A 28 -14.98 -22.01 7.36
N LYS A 29 -15.56 -23.11 7.87
CA LYS A 29 -15.22 -23.61 9.21
C LYS A 29 -13.73 -23.93 9.19
N ALA A 30 -12.93 -23.16 9.92
CA ALA A 30 -11.61 -23.63 10.34
C ALA A 30 -11.85 -24.82 11.27
N SER A 31 -11.52 -26.03 10.81
CA SER A 31 -11.51 -27.21 11.65
C SER A 31 -10.45 -27.05 12.74
N HIS A 32 -10.88 -27.08 14.01
CA HIS A 32 -10.04 -26.94 15.19
C HIS A 32 -8.88 -27.95 15.20
N SER A 33 -7.67 -27.52 14.87
CA SER A 33 -6.41 -28.10 15.37
C SER A 33 -5.25 -27.11 15.18
N THR A 34 -4.56 -26.83 16.27
CA THR A 34 -3.64 -25.69 16.45
C THR A 34 -2.34 -25.73 15.64
N ALA A 35 -2.00 -26.87 15.01
CA ALA A 35 -0.88 -26.98 14.07
C ALA A 35 -1.34 -26.93 12.59
N SER A 36 -2.58 -27.34 12.31
CA SER A 36 -3.17 -27.32 10.96
C SER A 36 -3.66 -25.93 10.57
N GLU A 37 -4.02 -25.09 11.54
CA GLU A 37 -4.52 -23.72 11.32
C GLU A 37 -3.50 -22.81 10.61
N LEU A 38 -2.20 -22.92 10.93
CA LEU A 38 -1.15 -22.13 10.28
C LEU A 38 -0.91 -22.57 8.82
N VAL A 39 -1.06 -23.86 8.53
CA VAL A 39 -0.97 -24.38 7.15
C VAL A 39 -2.22 -24.02 6.36
N THR A 40 -3.39 -23.94 7.01
CA THR A 40 -4.69 -23.73 6.34
C THR A 40 -4.92 -22.27 5.95
N ALA A 41 -4.36 -21.30 6.69
CA ALA A 41 -4.67 -19.89 6.51
C ALA A 41 -4.33 -19.34 5.11
N PHE A 42 -3.14 -19.63 4.59
CA PHE A 42 -2.72 -19.15 3.26
C PHE A 42 -3.27 -20.00 2.11
N PHE A 43 -3.84 -21.19 2.37
CA PHE A 43 -4.58 -21.93 1.34
C PHE A 43 -6.02 -21.45 1.17
N SER A 44 -6.57 -20.70 2.13
CA SER A 44 -7.96 -20.22 2.08
C SER A 44 -8.28 -19.40 0.83
N CYS A 45 -7.29 -18.68 0.29
CA CYS A 45 -7.42 -17.88 -0.92
C CYS A 45 -7.60 -18.71 -2.19
N PHE A 46 -7.32 -20.02 -2.15
CA PHE A 46 -7.55 -20.96 -3.25
C PHE A 46 -8.90 -21.70 -3.14
N SER A 47 -9.75 -21.32 -2.18
CA SER A 47 -11.08 -21.91 -2.03
C SER A 47 -12.11 -21.27 -2.96
N ALA A 48 -13.13 -22.05 -3.35
CA ALA A 48 -14.26 -21.54 -4.12
C ALA A 48 -15.00 -20.40 -3.38
N SER A 49 -15.18 -20.52 -2.06
CA SER A 49 -15.81 -19.48 -1.24
C SER A 49 -15.04 -18.15 -1.33
N TRP A 50 -13.71 -18.20 -1.31
CA TRP A 50 -12.89 -17.01 -1.47
C TRP A 50 -13.01 -16.39 -2.86
N VAL A 51 -13.08 -17.19 -3.93
CA VAL A 51 -13.36 -16.68 -5.28
C VAL A 51 -14.74 -16.04 -5.35
N TYR A 52 -15.77 -16.64 -4.78
CA TYR A 52 -17.12 -16.04 -4.74
C TYR A 52 -17.14 -14.71 -3.99
N SER A 53 -16.37 -14.57 -2.90
CA SER A 53 -16.26 -13.29 -2.20
C SER A 53 -15.69 -12.17 -3.07
N LYS A 54 -14.76 -12.49 -3.99
CA LYS A 54 -14.25 -11.51 -4.97
C LYS A 54 -15.34 -11.08 -5.93
N VAL A 55 -16.11 -12.03 -6.47
CA VAL A 55 -17.24 -11.75 -7.38
C VAL A 55 -18.27 -10.87 -6.69
N VAL A 56 -18.63 -11.18 -5.44
CA VAL A 56 -19.57 -10.37 -4.65
C VAL A 56 -19.03 -8.96 -4.42
N PHE A 57 -17.74 -8.82 -4.09
CA PHE A 57 -17.14 -7.50 -3.89
C PHE A 57 -17.04 -6.65 -5.17
N LEU A 58 -16.76 -7.27 -6.32
CA LEU A 58 -16.90 -6.61 -7.62
C LEU A 58 -18.35 -6.18 -7.88
N GLY A 59 -19.31 -7.03 -7.50
CA GLY A 59 -20.73 -6.72 -7.54
C GLY A 59 -21.15 -5.53 -6.70
N VAL A 60 -20.56 -5.34 -5.52
CA VAL A 60 -20.74 -4.14 -4.69
C VAL A 60 -20.36 -2.89 -5.48
N SER A 61 -19.20 -2.88 -6.13
CA SER A 61 -18.75 -1.72 -6.93
C SER A 61 -19.71 -1.39 -8.09
N PHE A 62 -20.27 -2.43 -8.73
CA PHE A 62 -21.31 -2.26 -9.75
C PHE A 62 -22.59 -1.65 -9.17
N LEU A 63 -23.09 -2.17 -8.05
CA LEU A 63 -24.31 -1.67 -7.40
C LEU A 63 -24.16 -0.23 -6.92
N GLU A 64 -23.00 0.14 -6.40
CA GLU A 64 -22.68 1.52 -6.00
C GLU A 64 -22.70 2.48 -7.19
N ARG A 65 -22.18 2.08 -8.36
CA ARG A 65 -22.27 2.86 -9.60
C ARG A 65 -23.72 3.07 -10.05
N GLU A 66 -24.55 2.05 -9.92
CA GLU A 66 -25.99 2.09 -10.19
C GLU A 66 -26.80 2.79 -9.07
N ARG A 67 -26.13 3.35 -8.05
CA ARG A 67 -26.74 3.98 -6.87
C ARG A 67 -27.67 3.05 -6.07
N ARG A 68 -27.50 1.74 -6.20
CA ARG A 68 -28.21 0.69 -5.45
C ARG A 68 -27.54 0.42 -4.10
N TYR A 69 -27.35 1.47 -3.32
CA TYR A 69 -26.59 1.42 -2.05
C TYR A 69 -27.19 0.44 -1.04
N LYS A 70 -28.52 0.27 -1.00
CA LYS A 70 -29.17 -0.71 -0.12
C LYS A 70 -28.71 -2.15 -0.40
N ASP A 71 -28.59 -2.50 -1.67
CA ASP A 71 -28.14 -3.84 -2.08
C ASP A 71 -26.65 -4.02 -1.80
N ALA A 72 -25.83 -3.00 -2.10
CA ALA A 72 -24.40 -2.96 -1.78
C ALA A 72 -24.14 -3.16 -0.27
N ILE A 73 -24.87 -2.44 0.59
CA ILE A 73 -24.79 -2.55 2.05
C ILE A 73 -25.10 -3.98 2.52
N ASN A 74 -26.12 -4.64 1.95
CA ASN A 74 -26.47 -6.00 2.32
C ASN A 74 -25.34 -6.99 1.98
N LEU A 75 -24.75 -6.86 0.79
CA LEU A 75 -23.62 -7.69 0.38
C LEU A 75 -22.38 -7.44 1.24
N LEU A 76 -22.08 -6.18 1.57
CA LEU A 76 -20.96 -5.81 2.44
C LEU A 76 -21.12 -6.37 3.86
N LYS A 77 -22.32 -6.26 4.44
CA LYS A 77 -22.64 -6.89 5.74
C LYS A 77 -22.45 -8.40 5.68
N ARG A 78 -22.88 -9.04 4.60
CA ARG A 78 -22.73 -10.49 4.40
C ARG A 78 -21.27 -10.91 4.24
N LEU A 79 -20.46 -10.15 3.50
CA LEU A 79 -19.01 -10.37 3.39
C LEU A 79 -18.33 -10.30 4.76
N LEU A 80 -18.61 -9.24 5.53
CA LEU A 80 -18.07 -9.05 6.87
C LEU A 80 -18.53 -10.13 7.86
N PHE A 81 -19.72 -10.68 7.68
CA PHE A 81 -20.22 -11.77 8.51
C PHE A 81 -19.55 -13.12 8.20
N ILE A 82 -19.35 -13.45 6.92
CA ILE A 82 -18.82 -14.75 6.50
C ILE A 82 -17.30 -14.83 6.69
N PHE A 83 -16.57 -13.76 6.34
CA PHE A 83 -15.11 -13.74 6.30
C PHE A 83 -14.57 -12.95 7.50
N THR A 84 -14.46 -13.61 8.65
CA THR A 84 -14.02 -13.00 9.92
C THR A 84 -12.51 -12.71 9.97
N CYS A 85 -11.71 -13.44 9.17
CA CYS A 85 -10.25 -13.33 9.13
C CYS A 85 -9.76 -13.13 7.69
N ASP A 86 -9.99 -11.95 7.10
CA ASP A 86 -9.58 -11.64 5.72
C ASP A 86 -9.01 -10.22 5.62
N GLY A 87 -7.85 -10.07 4.97
CA GLY A 87 -7.20 -8.76 4.77
C GLY A 87 -8.03 -7.74 3.98
N ARG A 88 -9.13 -8.13 3.33
CA ARG A 88 -10.06 -7.23 2.62
C ARG A 88 -11.11 -6.60 3.52
N ARG A 89 -11.22 -7.02 4.79
CA ARG A 89 -12.22 -6.49 5.75
C ARG A 89 -12.12 -4.98 5.94
N GLY A 90 -10.90 -4.41 5.87
CA GLY A 90 -10.70 -2.97 5.86
C GLY A 90 -11.45 -2.26 4.73
N ASN A 91 -11.33 -2.76 3.51
CA ASN A 91 -12.01 -2.20 2.35
C ASN A 91 -13.53 -2.35 2.47
N TRP A 92 -14.02 -3.53 2.90
CA TRP A 92 -15.46 -3.77 3.05
C TRP A 92 -16.08 -2.87 4.12
N THR A 93 -15.41 -2.72 5.26
CA THR A 93 -15.87 -1.86 6.36
C THR A 93 -15.89 -0.39 5.94
N LEU A 94 -14.83 0.04 5.23
CA LEU A 94 -14.75 1.38 4.66
C LEU A 94 -15.90 1.66 3.69
N ARG A 95 -16.15 0.76 2.73
CA ARG A 95 -17.26 0.88 1.77
C ARG A 95 -18.61 0.88 2.47
N LEU A 96 -18.83 -0.01 3.45
CA LEU A 96 -20.07 -0.08 4.21
C LEU A 96 -20.37 1.25 4.92
N SER A 97 -19.35 1.83 5.58
CA SER A 97 -19.48 3.13 6.23
C SER A 97 -19.79 4.26 5.24
N ILE A 98 -19.18 4.25 4.05
CA ILE A 98 -19.47 5.22 2.97
C ILE A 98 -20.91 5.08 2.46
N ASP A 99 -21.35 3.86 2.16
CA ASP A 99 -22.68 3.63 1.58
C ASP A 99 -23.80 3.97 2.57
N LEU A 100 -23.59 3.74 3.87
CA LEU A 100 -24.51 4.18 4.92
C LEU A 100 -24.64 5.71 4.97
N GLU A 101 -23.57 6.44 4.68
CA GLU A 101 -23.62 7.90 4.58
C GLU A 101 -24.41 8.35 3.35
N HIS A 102 -24.24 7.68 2.20
CA HIS A 102 -25.06 7.91 0.99
C HIS A 102 -26.56 7.67 1.23
N MET A 103 -26.90 6.73 2.12
CA MET A 103 -28.27 6.44 2.52
C MET A 103 -28.84 7.41 3.57
N GLY A 104 -28.09 8.43 3.98
CA GLY A 104 -28.54 9.39 4.99
C GLY A 104 -28.51 8.84 6.42
N CYS A 105 -27.71 7.79 6.69
CA CYS A 105 -27.54 7.17 8.01
C CYS A 105 -26.16 7.50 8.64
N PRO A 106 -25.86 8.77 8.97
CA PRO A 106 -24.52 9.16 9.43
C PRO A 106 -24.13 8.59 10.79
N ASN A 107 -25.11 8.27 11.66
CA ASN A 107 -24.82 7.64 12.95
C ASN A 107 -24.40 6.18 12.78
N GLU A 108 -25.07 5.42 11.92
CA GLU A 108 -24.66 4.06 11.57
C GLU A 108 -23.32 4.06 10.82
N SER A 109 -23.12 5.01 9.90
CA SER A 109 -21.83 5.20 9.21
C SER A 109 -20.68 5.42 10.20
N LEU A 110 -20.89 6.28 11.22
CA LEU A 110 -19.91 6.52 12.28
C LEU A 110 -19.66 5.26 13.12
N LEU A 111 -20.71 4.55 13.54
CA LEU A 111 -20.58 3.31 14.32
C LEU A 111 -19.77 2.26 13.57
N VAL A 112 -20.07 2.03 12.28
CA VAL A 112 -19.28 1.10 11.44
C VAL A 112 -17.82 1.54 11.34
N ALA A 113 -17.55 2.84 11.25
CA ALA A 113 -16.18 3.33 11.23
C ALA A 113 -15.46 3.12 12.57
N GLU A 114 -16.14 3.35 13.69
CA GLU A 114 -15.60 3.13 15.05
C GLU A 114 -15.34 1.63 15.32
N ASP A 115 -16.32 0.77 15.02
CA ASP A 115 -16.20 -0.68 15.19
C ASP A 115 -15.11 -1.26 14.29
N GLY A 116 -14.99 -0.76 13.06
CA GLY A 116 -13.92 -1.13 12.14
C GLY A 116 -12.52 -0.84 12.67
N LEU A 117 -12.34 0.14 13.56
CA LEU A 117 -11.04 0.41 14.18
C LEU A 117 -10.64 -0.60 15.26
N LEU A 118 -11.62 -1.37 15.76
CA LEU A 118 -11.42 -2.48 16.70
C LEU A 118 -11.07 -3.78 15.98
N ASP A 119 -11.34 -3.88 14.68
CA ASP A 119 -11.07 -5.07 13.87
C ASP A 119 -9.58 -5.15 13.49
N PRO A 120 -8.85 -6.22 13.89
CA PRO A 120 -7.42 -6.37 13.61
C PRO A 120 -7.09 -6.54 12.11
N TRP A 121 -8.08 -6.87 11.27
CA TRP A 121 -7.91 -7.00 9.83
C TRP A 121 -8.11 -5.69 9.06
N VAL A 122 -8.34 -4.58 9.79
CA VAL A 122 -8.40 -3.24 9.20
C VAL A 122 -7.07 -2.54 9.40
N ARG A 123 -6.27 -2.52 8.32
CA ARG A 123 -4.85 -2.12 8.32
C ARG A 123 -4.54 -1.02 7.30
N ALA A 124 -3.33 -0.47 7.38
CA ALA A 124 -2.76 0.53 6.47
C ALA A 124 -3.76 1.62 6.04
N GLY A 125 -3.94 1.83 4.73
CA GLY A 125 -4.81 2.88 4.17
C GLY A 125 -6.29 2.74 4.57
N SER A 126 -6.81 1.51 4.72
CA SER A 126 -8.19 1.31 5.19
C SER A 126 -8.37 1.82 6.61
N ARG A 127 -7.41 1.53 7.50
CA ARG A 127 -7.41 2.03 8.87
C ARG A 127 -7.34 3.56 8.90
N MET A 128 -6.43 4.14 8.12
CA MET A 128 -6.30 5.59 7.98
C MET A 128 -7.62 6.25 7.52
N ALA A 129 -8.27 5.66 6.52
CA ALA A 129 -9.56 6.14 6.00
C ALA A 129 -10.67 6.09 7.06
N LEU A 130 -10.77 5.01 7.84
CA LEU A 130 -11.74 4.90 8.93
C LEU A 130 -11.45 5.89 10.07
N GLN A 131 -10.18 6.06 10.47
CA GLN A 131 -9.78 7.02 11.49
C GLN A 131 -10.18 8.45 11.10
N ARG A 132 -9.89 8.87 9.87
CA ARG A 132 -10.27 10.20 9.38
C ARG A 132 -11.79 10.37 9.31
N ARG A 133 -12.53 9.33 8.93
CA ARG A 133 -13.99 9.37 8.90
C ARG A 133 -14.59 9.44 10.30
N ALA A 134 -14.08 8.68 11.27
CA ALA A 134 -14.50 8.79 12.66
C ALA A 134 -14.31 10.22 13.19
N LEU A 135 -13.18 10.87 12.88
CA LEU A 135 -12.94 12.27 13.25
C LEU A 135 -13.87 13.27 12.54
N ARG A 136 -14.21 13.00 11.27
CA ARG A 136 -15.11 13.87 10.49
C ARG A 136 -16.56 13.77 10.95
N LEU A 137 -17.05 12.55 11.14
CA LEU A 137 -18.44 12.27 11.51
C LEU A 137 -18.70 12.44 13.00
N GLY A 138 -17.73 12.07 13.85
CA GLY A 138 -17.78 12.16 15.31
C GLY A 138 -17.59 13.57 15.87
N LYS A 139 -18.03 14.61 15.16
CA LYS A 139 -18.09 15.97 15.71
C LYS A 139 -19.35 16.12 16.58
N PRO A 140 -19.36 17.04 17.57
CA PRO A 140 -20.56 17.34 18.34
C PRO A 140 -21.75 17.70 17.44
N PRO A 141 -22.98 17.27 17.78
CA PRO A 141 -23.36 16.60 19.03
C PRO A 141 -23.19 15.07 19.02
N ARG A 142 -22.68 14.45 17.95
CA ARG A 142 -22.61 12.97 17.85
C ARG A 142 -21.59 12.35 18.80
N ARG A 143 -20.42 12.96 18.92
CA ARG A 143 -19.39 12.61 19.91
C ARG A 143 -18.76 13.88 20.46
N TRP A 144 -18.51 13.88 21.76
CA TRP A 144 -17.82 14.96 22.47
C TRP A 144 -16.35 14.61 22.76
N LYS A 145 -16.06 13.31 22.92
CA LYS A 145 -14.71 12.81 23.18
C LYS A 145 -13.93 12.70 21.88
N VAL A 146 -12.79 13.37 21.80
CA VAL A 146 -11.85 13.25 20.68
C VAL A 146 -11.04 11.95 20.82
N PRO A 147 -10.97 11.11 19.78
CA PRO A 147 -10.15 9.89 19.80
C PRO A 147 -8.65 10.15 20.01
N SER A 148 -7.96 9.25 20.72
CA SER A 148 -6.52 9.36 21.04
C SER A 148 -5.63 9.44 19.80
N PHE A 149 -5.99 8.73 18.74
CA PHE A 149 -5.26 8.76 17.47
C PHE A 149 -5.40 10.11 16.72
N SER A 150 -6.24 11.05 17.18
CA SER A 150 -6.43 12.32 16.47
C SER A 150 -5.14 13.11 16.28
N LEU A 151 -4.21 13.06 17.23
CA LEU A 151 -2.93 13.78 17.12
C LEU A 151 -2.05 13.18 16.03
N PHE A 152 -1.97 11.85 15.96
CA PHE A 152 -1.23 11.13 14.95
C PHE A 152 -1.73 11.45 13.53
N ILE A 153 -3.05 11.39 13.31
CA ILE A 153 -3.67 11.65 12.00
C ILE A 153 -3.52 13.10 11.55
N LYS A 154 -3.46 14.04 12.51
CA LYS A 154 -3.29 15.48 12.25
C LYS A 154 -1.82 15.90 12.22
N ARG A 155 -0.87 14.98 12.38
CA ARG A 155 0.54 15.31 12.32
C ARG A 155 0.85 15.98 10.98
N LYS A 156 1.52 17.13 11.05
CA LYS A 156 1.87 17.91 9.87
C LYS A 156 2.96 17.17 9.10
N ILE A 157 2.66 16.85 7.85
CA ILE A 157 3.64 16.38 6.88
C ILE A 157 4.23 17.62 6.22
N ARG A 158 5.54 17.67 6.03
CA ARG A 158 6.20 18.80 5.36
C ARG A 158 5.69 18.88 3.92
N GLU A 159 5.34 20.09 3.48
CA GLU A 159 4.91 20.35 2.11
C GLU A 159 5.86 21.35 1.47
N VAL A 160 6.32 21.02 0.26
CA VAL A 160 7.10 21.88 -0.62
C VAL A 160 6.24 22.20 -1.84
N HIS A 161 6.28 23.45 -2.31
CA HIS A 161 5.50 23.87 -3.46
C HIS A 161 6.46 24.29 -4.57
N ILE A 162 6.28 23.70 -5.75
CA ILE A 162 7.06 24.03 -6.94
C ILE A 162 6.14 24.57 -8.03
N GLN A 163 6.68 25.40 -8.92
CA GLN A 163 5.93 25.96 -10.05
C GLN A 163 6.27 25.18 -11.32
N GLY A 164 5.25 24.77 -12.07
CA GLY A 164 5.40 24.12 -13.36
C GLY A 164 4.65 24.87 -14.45
N ARG A 165 5.28 25.06 -15.61
CA ARG A 165 4.63 25.61 -16.82
C ARG A 165 3.81 24.49 -17.49
N PRO A 166 2.46 24.56 -17.49
CA PRO A 166 1.63 23.45 -17.97
C PRO A 166 1.63 23.37 -19.50
N LEU A 167 1.61 22.13 -20.02
CA LEU A 167 1.34 21.83 -21.43
C LEU A 167 -0.15 21.57 -21.68
N ASN A 168 -0.83 21.02 -20.68
CA ASN A 168 -2.26 20.75 -20.71
C ASN A 168 -2.87 21.04 -19.33
N CYS A 169 -4.10 21.58 -19.33
CA CYS A 169 -4.85 21.90 -18.10
C CYS A 169 -6.22 21.19 -18.03
N GLU A 170 -6.43 20.19 -18.90
CA GLU A 170 -7.70 19.48 -19.01
C GLU A 170 -7.93 18.52 -17.84
N ALA A 171 -9.15 18.50 -17.30
CA ALA A 171 -9.55 17.57 -16.26
C ALA A 171 -9.59 16.14 -16.82
N GLY A 172 -8.97 15.19 -16.12
CA GLY A 172 -8.97 13.78 -16.51
C GLY A 172 -7.81 13.35 -17.42
N ILE A 173 -6.98 14.29 -17.90
CA ILE A 173 -5.74 13.99 -18.62
C ILE A 173 -4.55 14.12 -17.67
N LYS A 174 -3.56 13.21 -17.78
CA LYS A 174 -2.30 13.33 -17.02
C LYS A 174 -1.66 14.69 -17.30
N SER A 175 -1.40 15.44 -16.23
CA SER A 175 -0.76 16.74 -16.32
C SER A 175 0.68 16.60 -16.84
N ARG A 176 1.00 17.37 -17.87
CA ARG A 176 2.32 17.45 -18.50
C ARG A 176 2.84 18.88 -18.37
N PHE A 177 4.14 19.02 -18.20
CA PHE A 177 4.82 20.28 -17.95
C PHE A 177 6.04 20.43 -18.87
N TYR A 178 6.51 21.66 -19.03
CA TYR A 178 7.82 21.93 -19.60
C TYR A 178 8.89 21.78 -18.52
N GLY A 179 9.88 20.93 -18.75
CA GLY A 179 11.09 20.82 -17.94
C GLY A 179 12.03 22.00 -18.13
N GLU A 180 13.11 22.01 -17.36
CA GLU A 180 14.15 23.05 -17.43
C GLU A 180 14.83 23.13 -18.80
N ASP A 181 14.99 21.98 -19.46
CA ASP A 181 15.52 21.82 -20.82
C ASP A 181 14.51 22.17 -21.93
N GLY A 182 13.29 22.58 -21.55
CA GLY A 182 12.19 22.83 -22.48
C GLY A 182 11.51 21.55 -23.01
N ALA A 183 11.95 20.36 -22.57
CA ALA A 183 11.32 19.10 -22.95
C ALA A 183 10.01 18.88 -22.19
N GLN A 184 9.13 18.04 -22.74
CA GLN A 184 7.90 17.66 -22.08
C GLN A 184 8.14 16.60 -21.00
N CYS A 185 7.68 16.86 -19.78
CA CYS A 185 7.85 15.97 -18.64
C CYS A 185 6.55 15.79 -17.80
N GLY A 186 6.51 14.73 -16.99
CA GLY A 186 5.47 14.52 -15.98
C GLY A 186 5.74 15.27 -14.68
N VAL A 187 4.80 15.24 -13.73
CA VAL A 187 4.95 15.93 -12.43
C VAL A 187 6.14 15.42 -11.62
N GLU A 188 6.39 14.11 -11.68
CA GLU A 188 7.45 13.43 -10.92
C GLU A 188 8.82 13.80 -11.47
N GLN A 189 8.95 13.88 -12.80
CA GLN A 189 10.19 14.30 -13.45
C GLN A 189 10.49 15.79 -13.20
N LEU A 190 9.46 16.64 -13.20
CA LEU A 190 9.62 18.05 -12.83
C LEU A 190 10.09 18.19 -11.38
N ALA A 191 9.53 17.40 -10.46
CA ALA A 191 9.98 17.37 -9.07
C ALA A 191 11.43 16.88 -8.95
N LEU A 192 11.85 15.86 -9.71
CA LEU A 192 13.24 15.41 -9.75
C LEU A 192 14.20 16.51 -10.22
N GLN A 193 13.84 17.25 -11.29
CA GLN A 193 14.63 18.40 -11.76
C GLN A 193 14.79 19.46 -10.67
N TYR A 194 13.68 19.84 -10.02
CA TYR A 194 13.72 20.77 -8.89
C TYR A 194 14.66 20.28 -7.79
N TYR A 195 14.54 19.03 -7.33
CA TYR A 195 15.40 18.51 -6.26
C TYR A 195 16.88 18.40 -6.66
N ALA A 196 17.17 18.14 -7.94
CA ALA A 196 18.53 18.14 -8.46
C ALA A 196 19.16 19.55 -8.50
N GLY A 197 18.36 20.58 -8.77
CA GLY A 197 18.78 21.98 -8.77
C GLY A 197 18.47 22.69 -7.45
N GLU A 198 17.51 23.64 -7.52
CA GLU A 198 17.13 24.56 -6.44
C GLU A 198 16.71 23.87 -5.14
N GLY A 199 16.18 22.65 -5.23
CA GLY A 199 15.72 21.82 -4.11
C GLY A 199 16.84 21.14 -3.32
N GLY A 200 18.11 21.39 -3.68
CA GLY A 200 19.26 21.11 -2.79
C GLY A 200 20.24 20.04 -3.28
N GLY A 201 20.39 19.86 -4.59
CA GLY A 201 21.45 19.02 -5.16
C GLY A 201 21.25 17.52 -4.94
N TRP A 202 20.01 17.05 -4.98
CA TRP A 202 19.67 15.65 -4.76
C TRP A 202 19.83 14.83 -6.04
N GLN A 203 20.29 13.59 -5.89
CA GLN A 203 20.08 12.54 -6.87
C GLN A 203 18.83 11.75 -6.48
N GLY A 204 18.19 11.06 -7.43
CA GLY A 204 17.04 10.26 -7.09
C GLY A 204 16.35 9.63 -8.28
N VAL A 205 15.35 8.80 -7.97
CA VAL A 205 14.59 8.04 -8.96
C VAL A 205 13.10 8.06 -8.64
N HIS A 206 12.29 8.05 -9.70
CA HIS A 206 10.84 7.85 -9.62
C HIS A 206 10.53 6.36 -9.73
N THR A 207 10.18 5.73 -8.61
CA THR A 207 10.10 4.25 -8.53
C THR A 207 8.89 3.72 -7.78
N GLU A 208 8.10 4.59 -7.16
CA GLU A 208 6.95 4.22 -6.32
C GLU A 208 7.37 3.13 -5.31
N SER A 209 6.56 2.08 -5.14
CA SER A 209 6.89 0.93 -4.29
C SER A 209 7.99 0.03 -4.84
N GLY A 210 8.33 0.11 -6.13
CA GLY A 210 9.19 -0.87 -6.81
C GLY A 210 10.59 -1.02 -6.21
N ILE A 211 11.26 0.10 -5.94
CA ILE A 211 12.62 0.09 -5.38
C ILE A 211 12.64 -0.53 -3.98
N TRP A 212 11.64 -0.20 -3.16
CA TRP A 212 11.55 -0.67 -1.78
C TRP A 212 11.25 -2.15 -1.69
N LEU A 213 10.39 -2.66 -2.57
CA LEU A 213 10.13 -4.09 -2.67
C LEU A 213 11.35 -4.85 -3.16
N THR A 214 12.14 -4.27 -4.07
CA THR A 214 13.40 -4.85 -4.55
C THR A 214 14.43 -4.89 -3.42
N ILE A 215 14.62 -3.78 -2.70
CA ILE A 215 15.52 -3.71 -1.53
C ILE A 215 15.09 -4.73 -0.48
N PHE A 216 13.80 -4.80 -0.13
CA PHE A 216 13.29 -5.77 0.82
C PHE A 216 13.60 -7.21 0.40
N ALA A 217 13.31 -7.56 -0.86
CA ALA A 217 13.52 -8.92 -1.35
C ALA A 217 15.01 -9.31 -1.36
N LEU A 218 15.91 -8.40 -1.75
CA LEU A 218 17.35 -8.66 -1.71
C LEU A 218 17.86 -8.78 -0.28
N LEU A 219 17.49 -7.86 0.62
CA LEU A 219 17.94 -7.90 2.02
C LEU A 219 17.40 -9.09 2.81
N MET A 220 16.25 -9.64 2.40
CA MET A 220 15.56 -10.73 3.08
C MET A 220 15.57 -12.03 2.27
N TRP A 221 16.40 -12.14 1.23
CA TRP A 221 16.33 -13.24 0.25
C TRP A 221 16.36 -14.62 0.90
N ASP A 222 17.35 -14.87 1.75
CA ASP A 222 17.51 -16.16 2.46
C ASP A 222 16.33 -16.51 3.37
N ILE A 223 15.61 -15.51 3.85
CA ILE A 223 14.42 -15.69 4.69
C ILE A 223 13.18 -15.94 3.84
N ILE A 224 13.03 -15.22 2.73
CA ILE A 224 11.92 -15.40 1.79
C ILE A 224 11.95 -16.84 1.23
N PHE A 225 13.14 -17.35 0.91
CA PHE A 225 13.34 -18.68 0.34
C PHE A 225 13.78 -19.74 1.36
N SER A 226 13.72 -19.45 2.66
CA SER A 226 13.97 -20.45 3.70
C SER A 226 12.96 -21.59 3.62
N ASP A 227 13.41 -22.81 3.91
CA ASP A 227 12.58 -24.00 3.86
C ASP A 227 11.53 -23.99 5.00
N PHE A 228 10.25 -23.91 4.61
CA PHE A 228 9.11 -23.98 5.51
C PHE A 228 8.03 -24.89 4.94
N PRO A 229 7.33 -25.67 5.77
CA PRO A 229 6.34 -26.63 5.29
C PRO A 229 5.24 -25.98 4.44
N ASN A 230 4.97 -26.56 3.27
CA ASN A 230 3.86 -26.23 2.38
C ASN A 230 3.87 -24.85 1.71
N VAL A 231 4.85 -23.98 2.01
CA VAL A 231 4.90 -22.63 1.41
C VAL A 231 5.46 -22.64 -0.01
N PHE A 232 6.25 -23.66 -0.36
CA PHE A 232 6.68 -23.97 -1.73
C PHE A 232 6.13 -25.34 -2.15
N ARG A 233 5.26 -25.34 -3.16
CA ARG A 233 4.54 -26.50 -3.70
C ARG A 233 5.01 -26.89 -5.09
N ASN A 234 5.68 -25.99 -5.80
CA ASN A 234 6.28 -26.26 -7.10
C ASN A 234 7.50 -25.37 -7.35
N ARG A 235 8.31 -25.75 -8.35
CA ARG A 235 9.58 -25.11 -8.73
C ARG A 235 9.46 -23.75 -9.44
N PHE A 236 8.24 -23.26 -9.67
CA PHE A 236 7.98 -22.03 -10.44
C PHE A 236 7.47 -20.89 -9.57
N GLN A 237 7.47 -21.06 -8.25
CA GLN A 237 7.07 -20.01 -7.32
C GLN A 237 8.15 -18.93 -7.19
N THR A 238 7.72 -17.68 -7.29
CA THR A 238 8.57 -16.49 -7.12
C THR A 238 8.56 -15.94 -5.68
N ALA A 239 7.76 -16.53 -4.80
CA ALA A 239 7.65 -16.24 -3.38
C ALA A 239 6.98 -17.40 -2.64
N PRO A 240 7.17 -17.50 -1.31
CA PRO A 240 6.44 -18.47 -0.52
C PRO A 240 4.96 -18.08 -0.44
N LEU A 241 4.06 -19.08 -0.42
CA LEU A 241 2.61 -18.86 -0.43
C LEU A 241 2.10 -18.04 0.77
N ASP A 242 2.86 -17.99 1.86
CA ASP A 242 2.51 -17.27 3.07
C ASP A 242 3.00 -15.81 3.11
N LEU A 243 3.80 -15.33 2.14
CA LEU A 243 4.40 -13.98 2.15
C LEU A 243 3.37 -12.86 2.38
N GLU A 244 2.21 -12.95 1.74
CA GLU A 244 1.14 -11.95 1.81
C GLU A 244 0.11 -12.27 2.92
N THR A 245 0.52 -13.02 3.94
CA THR A 245 -0.35 -13.48 5.04
C THR A 245 0.27 -13.19 6.39
N ASP A 246 -0.58 -13.15 7.42
CA ASP A 246 -0.19 -12.90 8.81
C ASP A 246 0.68 -14.04 9.41
N ASN A 247 0.97 -15.10 8.64
CA ASN A 247 1.77 -16.24 9.05
C ASN A 247 3.26 -16.09 8.72
N PHE A 248 3.63 -15.29 7.71
CA PHE A 248 5.01 -15.19 7.23
C PHE A 248 5.97 -14.77 8.34
N TYR A 249 5.66 -13.66 9.02
CA TYR A 249 6.50 -13.13 10.08
C TYR A 249 6.54 -14.02 11.33
N PRO A 250 5.40 -14.46 11.92
CA PRO A 250 5.45 -15.34 13.09
C PRO A 250 6.21 -16.65 12.83
N ALA A 251 6.05 -17.27 11.66
CA ALA A 251 6.74 -18.50 11.30
C ALA A 251 8.27 -18.31 11.23
N ARG A 252 8.72 -17.13 10.79
CA ARG A 252 10.15 -16.81 10.57
C ARG A 252 10.72 -15.81 11.59
N LYS A 253 10.03 -15.56 12.71
CA LYS A 253 10.33 -14.43 13.61
C LYS A 253 11.79 -14.36 14.02
N ASN A 254 12.38 -15.47 14.43
CA ASN A 254 13.77 -15.50 14.89
C ASN A 254 14.77 -15.20 13.74
N LEU A 255 14.52 -15.75 12.54
CA LEU A 255 15.35 -15.49 11.36
C LEU A 255 15.24 -14.03 10.93
N ILE A 256 14.01 -13.51 10.88
CA ILE A 256 13.71 -12.11 10.55
C ILE A 256 14.41 -11.18 11.53
N GLU A 257 14.18 -11.31 12.83
CA GLU A 257 14.77 -10.40 13.81
C GLU A 257 16.31 -10.45 13.82
N SER A 258 16.91 -11.62 13.60
CA SER A 258 18.37 -11.74 13.43
C SER A 258 18.88 -11.00 12.19
N GLN A 259 18.21 -11.14 11.06
CA GLN A 259 18.58 -10.42 9.83
C GLN A 259 18.37 -8.91 9.94
N LEU A 260 17.27 -8.49 10.57
CA LEU A 260 16.99 -7.09 10.84
C LEU A 260 18.05 -6.46 11.74
N GLN A 261 18.57 -7.21 12.71
CA GLN A 261 19.68 -6.74 13.54
C GLN A 261 20.95 -6.51 12.72
N LYS A 262 21.31 -7.43 11.81
CA LYS A 262 22.45 -7.22 10.89
C LYS A 262 22.27 -5.98 10.01
N ILE A 263 21.07 -5.78 9.47
CA ILE A 263 20.72 -4.59 8.67
C ILE A 263 20.87 -3.33 9.52
N TYR A 264 20.35 -3.35 10.75
CA TYR A 264 20.46 -2.25 11.71
C TYR A 264 21.93 -1.90 11.99
N ASP A 265 22.79 -2.90 12.16
CA ASP A 265 24.22 -2.76 12.45
C ASP A 265 25.08 -2.39 11.21
N GLY A 266 24.45 -2.08 10.08
CA GLY A 266 25.12 -1.53 8.89
C GLY A 266 25.51 -2.55 7.82
N MET A 267 25.06 -3.81 7.91
CA MET A 267 25.38 -4.84 6.91
C MET A 267 24.52 -4.78 5.64
N ALA A 268 23.60 -3.82 5.55
CA ALA A 268 22.60 -3.76 4.47
C ALA A 268 23.22 -3.74 3.07
N GLU A 269 24.21 -2.87 2.82
CA GLU A 269 24.85 -2.76 1.50
C GLU A 269 25.55 -4.08 1.11
N MET A 270 26.29 -4.70 2.03
CA MET A 270 26.98 -5.96 1.79
C MET A 270 26.02 -7.11 1.48
N ILE A 271 24.93 -7.21 2.26
CA ILE A 271 23.88 -8.21 2.03
C ILE A 271 23.26 -7.99 0.64
N LEU A 272 22.92 -6.74 0.30
CA LEU A 272 22.31 -6.41 -0.98
C LEU A 272 23.20 -6.78 -2.16
N ILE A 273 24.50 -6.44 -2.10
CA ILE A 273 25.47 -6.79 -3.15
C ILE A 273 25.58 -8.30 -3.30
N THR A 274 25.72 -9.02 -2.17
CA THR A 274 25.83 -10.48 -2.17
C THR A 274 24.60 -11.13 -2.80
N SER A 275 23.41 -10.72 -2.41
CA SER A 275 22.16 -11.22 -2.98
C SER A 275 22.00 -10.85 -4.45
N TRP A 276 22.43 -9.67 -4.87
CA TRP A 276 22.43 -9.28 -6.27
C TRP A 276 23.34 -10.19 -7.11
N GLU A 277 24.58 -10.41 -6.68
CA GLU A 277 25.56 -11.24 -7.40
C GLU A 277 25.12 -12.70 -7.51
N LEU A 278 24.52 -13.25 -6.46
CA LEU A 278 24.08 -14.65 -6.44
C LEU A 278 22.78 -14.90 -7.22
N TYR A 279 21.86 -13.93 -7.23
CA TYR A 279 20.48 -14.18 -7.64
C TYR A 279 19.99 -13.33 -8.81
N SER A 280 20.81 -12.44 -9.36
CA SER A 280 20.44 -11.62 -10.53
C SER A 280 19.83 -12.46 -11.66
N GLY A 281 18.70 -12.00 -12.19
CA GLY A 281 17.91 -12.70 -13.20
C GLY A 281 16.93 -13.76 -12.65
N THR A 282 16.97 -14.07 -11.35
CA THR A 282 16.03 -15.01 -10.73
C THR A 282 14.69 -14.35 -10.44
N ALA A 283 13.59 -14.95 -10.87
CA ALA A 283 12.25 -14.40 -10.63
C ALA A 283 11.90 -14.39 -9.14
N CYS A 284 11.65 -13.20 -8.57
CA CYS A 284 11.27 -13.01 -7.17
C CYS A 284 10.15 -11.96 -7.06
N ARG A 285 9.16 -12.22 -6.21
CA ARG A 285 8.08 -11.28 -5.92
C ARG A 285 8.65 -9.99 -5.33
N GLY A 286 8.38 -8.87 -6.00
CA GLY A 286 8.84 -7.55 -5.56
C GLY A 286 10.17 -7.11 -6.19
N VAL A 287 10.86 -7.99 -6.92
CA VAL A 287 12.09 -7.64 -7.64
C VAL A 287 11.80 -7.38 -9.11
N ASN A 288 12.34 -6.27 -9.63
CA ASN A 288 12.41 -6.01 -11.07
C ASN A 288 13.86 -5.69 -11.44
N TRP A 289 14.56 -6.68 -12.01
CA TRP A 289 15.98 -6.60 -12.36
C TRP A 289 16.29 -5.56 -13.45
N ASP A 290 15.31 -5.26 -14.31
CA ASP A 290 15.51 -4.33 -15.43
C ASP A 290 15.21 -2.87 -15.05
N ARG A 291 14.53 -2.63 -13.91
CA ARG A 291 14.11 -1.29 -13.49
C ARG A 291 15.11 -0.58 -12.60
N HIS A 292 15.97 -1.32 -11.88
CA HIS A 292 16.89 -0.77 -10.89
C HIS A 292 18.28 -1.36 -11.10
N SER A 293 19.30 -0.49 -11.10
CA SER A 293 20.69 -0.92 -11.19
C SER A 293 21.30 -1.14 -9.79
N LEU A 294 22.31 -2.00 -9.70
CA LEU A 294 23.05 -2.22 -8.45
C LEU A 294 23.61 -0.92 -7.85
N PRO A 295 24.23 0.01 -8.62
CA PRO A 295 24.70 1.28 -8.06
C PRO A 295 23.59 2.13 -7.42
N GLU A 296 22.40 2.20 -8.04
CA GLU A 296 21.26 2.92 -7.47
C GLU A 296 20.78 2.28 -6.15
N LEU A 297 20.65 0.96 -6.14
CA LEU A 297 20.22 0.22 -4.94
C LEU A 297 21.22 0.38 -3.79
N ARG A 298 22.53 0.34 -4.09
CA ARG A 298 23.59 0.62 -3.12
C ARG A 298 23.49 2.04 -2.58
N ALA A 299 23.36 3.04 -3.46
CA ALA A 299 23.22 4.43 -3.04
C ALA A 299 22.01 4.64 -2.11
N ALA A 300 20.87 4.03 -2.47
CA ALA A 300 19.66 4.04 -1.67
C ALA A 300 19.89 3.45 -0.26
N VAL A 301 20.41 2.23 -0.15
CA VAL A 301 20.56 1.59 1.17
C VAL A 301 21.61 2.29 2.05
N THR A 302 22.70 2.77 1.45
CA THR A 302 23.75 3.49 2.19
C THR A 302 23.23 4.84 2.70
N CYS A 303 22.46 5.59 1.91
CA CYS A 303 21.95 6.90 2.30
C CYS A 303 20.72 6.84 3.24
N VAL A 304 19.91 5.78 3.16
CA VAL A 304 18.78 5.56 4.09
C VAL A 304 19.28 5.15 5.48
N GLY A 305 20.31 4.30 5.52
CA GLY A 305 20.91 3.82 6.76
C GLY A 305 20.19 2.64 7.40
N GLY A 306 20.96 1.87 8.18
CA GLY A 306 20.54 0.61 8.80
C GLY A 306 19.24 0.67 9.63
N PRO A 307 19.08 1.63 10.57
CA PRO A 307 17.89 1.69 11.42
C PRO A 307 16.57 1.85 10.64
N CYS A 308 16.54 2.76 9.67
CA CYS A 308 15.38 3.00 8.83
C CYS A 308 15.06 1.78 7.96
N LEU A 309 16.08 1.16 7.34
CA LEU A 309 15.93 -0.05 6.54
C LEU A 309 15.41 -1.24 7.36
N ALA A 310 15.98 -1.49 8.54
CA ALA A 310 15.54 -2.56 9.42
C ALA A 310 14.07 -2.36 9.84
N SER A 311 13.68 -1.13 10.15
CA SER A 311 12.29 -0.81 10.47
C SER A 311 11.36 -1.05 9.27
N LEU A 312 11.74 -0.60 8.08
CA LEU A 312 10.97 -0.84 6.85
C LEU A 312 10.81 -2.34 6.54
N CYS A 313 11.93 -3.09 6.57
CA CYS A 313 11.91 -4.52 6.33
C CYS A 313 11.05 -5.27 7.34
N ARG A 314 11.04 -4.84 8.62
CA ARG A 314 10.14 -5.40 9.63
C ARG A 314 8.67 -5.21 9.24
N HIS A 315 8.28 -3.99 8.85
CA HIS A 315 6.89 -3.69 8.48
C HIS A 315 6.44 -4.48 7.25
N LEU A 316 7.30 -4.61 6.23
CA LEU A 316 7.00 -5.42 5.05
C LEU A 316 6.94 -6.92 5.37
N ALA A 317 7.78 -7.42 6.27
CA ALA A 317 7.68 -8.82 6.71
C ALA A 317 6.39 -9.08 7.51
N GLN A 318 5.97 -8.14 8.35
CA GLN A 318 4.77 -8.29 9.17
C GLN A 318 3.46 -8.25 8.37
N ASP A 319 3.38 -7.40 7.34
CA ASP A 319 2.16 -7.23 6.55
C ASP A 319 2.46 -6.76 5.12
N TYR A 320 3.15 -7.62 4.36
CA TYR A 320 3.54 -7.33 2.98
C TYR A 320 2.35 -6.91 2.11
N ARG A 321 1.21 -7.58 2.30
CA ARG A 321 -0.01 -7.33 1.51
C ARG A 321 -0.50 -5.89 1.66
N SER A 322 -0.56 -5.36 2.88
CA SER A 322 -1.11 -4.02 3.12
C SER A 322 -0.12 -2.91 2.81
N TRP A 323 1.18 -3.22 2.79
CA TRP A 323 2.25 -2.23 2.65
C TRP A 323 2.94 -2.27 1.28
N SER A 324 2.76 -3.30 0.46
CA SER A 324 3.41 -3.40 -0.86
C SER A 324 2.96 -2.37 -1.93
N SER A 325 2.10 -1.41 -1.58
CA SER A 325 1.66 -0.34 -2.47
C SER A 325 1.52 1.01 -1.76
N GLY A 326 1.57 2.09 -2.54
CA GLY A 326 1.35 3.46 -2.09
C GLY A 326 2.53 4.10 -1.38
N MET A 327 3.75 3.60 -1.62
CA MET A 327 4.99 4.26 -1.20
C MET A 327 5.16 5.61 -1.89
N PRO A 328 5.92 6.56 -1.32
CA PRO A 328 6.25 7.82 -1.96
C PRO A 328 6.86 7.63 -3.35
N ASP A 329 6.48 8.49 -4.29
CA ASP A 329 6.89 8.40 -5.71
C ASP A 329 8.41 8.43 -5.89
N LEU A 330 9.08 9.34 -5.17
CA LEU A 330 10.51 9.59 -5.31
C LEU A 330 11.29 9.06 -4.09
N LEU A 331 12.40 8.39 -4.38
CA LEU A 331 13.50 8.20 -3.45
C LEU A 331 14.66 9.07 -3.90
N LEU A 332 15.04 10.02 -3.05
CA LEU A 332 16.16 10.93 -3.25
C LEU A 332 17.28 10.58 -2.28
N TRP A 333 18.53 10.80 -2.70
CA TRP A 333 19.70 10.68 -1.86
C TRP A 333 20.76 11.71 -2.21
N ARG A 334 21.63 11.97 -1.25
CA ARG A 334 22.89 12.69 -1.46
C ARG A 334 23.95 12.19 -0.50
N PHE A 335 25.17 12.11 -1.00
CA PHE A 335 26.32 11.67 -0.22
C PHE A 335 27.00 12.85 0.46
N HIS A 336 27.42 12.63 1.70
CA HIS A 336 28.27 13.50 2.49
C HIS A 336 29.61 12.78 2.72
N GLY A 337 30.41 12.67 1.65
CA GLY A 337 31.63 11.84 1.60
C GLY A 337 31.36 10.43 1.07
N GLU A 338 32.30 9.51 1.27
CA GLU A 338 32.27 8.19 0.61
C GLU A 338 31.30 7.18 1.27
N TYR A 339 31.10 7.26 2.59
CA TYR A 339 30.41 6.21 3.37
C TYR A 339 29.19 6.70 4.14
N LYS A 340 28.78 7.96 3.92
CA LYS A 340 27.62 8.55 4.59
C LYS A 340 26.84 9.40 3.61
N GLY A 341 25.54 9.41 3.78
CA GLY A 341 24.64 10.24 3.02
C GLY A 341 23.35 10.44 3.78
N GLU A 342 22.40 11.05 3.11
CA GLU A 342 21.04 11.16 3.59
C GLU A 342 20.08 10.84 2.46
N ALA A 343 18.95 10.25 2.83
CA ALA A 343 17.86 9.95 1.93
C ALA A 343 16.62 10.78 2.27
N LYS A 344 15.81 11.02 1.24
CA LYS A 344 14.52 11.67 1.37
C LYS A 344 13.48 10.98 0.51
N LEU A 345 12.30 10.76 1.08
CA LEU A 345 11.17 10.19 0.37
C LEU A 345 10.14 11.28 0.08
N VAL A 346 9.77 11.42 -1.18
CA VAL A 346 8.89 12.51 -1.62
C VAL A 346 7.70 11.95 -2.37
N GLU A 347 6.51 12.30 -1.90
CA GLU A 347 5.26 12.05 -2.61
C GLU A 347 4.91 13.29 -3.44
N VAL A 348 4.73 13.12 -4.74
CA VAL A 348 4.52 14.21 -5.69
C VAL A 348 3.03 14.33 -5.98
N LYS A 349 2.50 15.55 -5.87
CA LYS A 349 1.09 15.84 -6.14
C LYS A 349 0.96 16.93 -7.19
N GLY A 350 0.30 16.56 -8.29
CA GLY A 350 -0.11 17.52 -9.30
C GLY A 350 -1.17 18.50 -8.76
N PRO A 351 -1.53 19.54 -9.54
CA PRO A 351 -2.37 20.66 -9.08
C PRO A 351 -3.75 20.27 -8.54
N ARG A 352 -4.29 19.13 -8.97
CA ARG A 352 -5.63 18.63 -8.59
C ARG A 352 -5.55 17.31 -7.83
N ASP A 353 -4.36 16.82 -7.52
CA ASP A 353 -4.17 15.55 -6.85
C ASP A 353 -4.10 15.72 -5.33
N CYS A 354 -4.57 14.72 -4.61
CA CYS A 354 -4.56 14.65 -3.16
C CYS A 354 -3.93 13.34 -2.70
N LEU A 355 -3.30 13.36 -1.54
CA LEU A 355 -2.80 12.12 -0.92
C LEU A 355 -3.94 11.12 -0.73
N SER A 356 -3.76 9.93 -1.28
CA SER A 356 -4.59 8.78 -0.96
C SER A 356 -4.41 8.38 0.51
N GLU A 357 -5.36 7.64 1.06
CA GLU A 357 -5.29 7.20 2.46
C GLU A 357 -4.14 6.20 2.70
N GLN A 358 -3.77 5.42 1.68
CA GLN A 358 -2.59 4.55 1.71
C GLN A 358 -1.29 5.36 1.77
N GLN A 359 -1.15 6.39 0.93
CA GLN A 359 0.03 7.27 0.94
C GLN A 359 0.16 8.02 2.26
N ARG A 360 -0.97 8.48 2.85
CA ARG A 360 -0.97 9.08 4.19
C ARG A 360 -0.51 8.10 5.26
N ALA A 361 -0.99 6.85 5.22
CA ALA A 361 -0.55 5.80 6.13
C ALA A 361 0.96 5.57 6.00
N TRP A 362 1.48 5.50 4.78
CA TRP A 362 2.91 5.35 4.51
C TRP A 362 3.73 6.53 5.02
N LEU A 363 3.37 7.76 4.68
CA LEU A 363 4.12 8.95 5.10
C LEU A 363 4.22 9.04 6.62
N LEU A 364 3.13 8.75 7.34
CA LEU A 364 3.15 8.75 8.80
C LEU A 364 3.99 7.59 9.36
N LEU A 365 3.89 6.39 8.78
CA LEU A 365 4.72 5.27 9.20
C LEU A 365 6.22 5.56 8.99
N LEU A 366 6.59 6.07 7.82
CA LEU A 366 7.97 6.40 7.47
C LEU A 366 8.55 7.46 8.41
N MET A 367 7.78 8.47 8.77
CA MET A 367 8.19 9.45 9.80
C MET A 367 8.45 8.79 11.16
N ASP A 368 7.65 7.80 11.58
CA ASP A 368 7.87 7.07 12.83
C ASP A 368 9.12 6.18 12.75
N CYS A 369 9.42 5.66 11.56
CA CYS A 369 10.64 4.91 11.28
C CYS A 369 11.90 5.80 11.18
N GLY A 370 11.78 7.13 11.23
CA GLY A 370 12.89 8.08 11.18
C GLY A 370 13.25 8.59 9.78
N PHE A 371 12.47 8.27 8.75
CA PHE A 371 12.70 8.77 7.40
C PHE A 371 12.38 10.27 7.28
N ASN A 372 13.17 10.97 6.46
CA ASN A 372 12.85 12.32 6.02
C ASN A 372 11.80 12.25 4.90
N THR A 373 10.56 12.65 5.18
CA THR A 373 9.46 12.60 4.22
C THR A 373 8.87 13.98 3.95
N GLU A 374 8.43 14.21 2.71
CA GLU A 374 7.69 15.40 2.34
C GLU A 374 6.71 15.15 1.18
N VAL A 375 5.81 16.11 0.99
CA VAL A 375 4.89 16.16 -0.14
C VAL A 375 5.31 17.31 -1.04
N CYS A 376 5.63 17.03 -2.29
CA CYS A 376 5.92 18.04 -3.30
C CYS A 376 4.66 18.36 -4.09
N LYS A 377 4.11 19.57 -3.93
CA LYS A 377 2.94 20.04 -4.67
C LYS A 377 3.38 20.86 -5.87
N VAL A 378 3.02 20.38 -7.06
CA VAL A 378 3.24 21.08 -8.32
C VAL A 378 2.07 22.01 -8.58
N ASN A 379 2.33 23.31 -8.55
CA ASN A 379 1.37 24.35 -8.90
C ASN A 379 1.56 24.78 -10.35
N ILE A 380 0.47 25.24 -10.97
CA ILE A 380 0.52 25.82 -12.31
C ILE A 380 1.10 27.23 -12.21
N MET A 381 2.19 27.46 -12.94
CA MET A 381 2.72 28.81 -13.12
C MET A 381 1.68 29.65 -13.87
N PRO A 382 1.30 30.85 -13.38
CA PRO A 382 0.41 31.73 -14.11
C PRO A 382 1.03 32.06 -15.48
N LEU A 383 0.25 31.94 -16.55
CA LEU A 383 0.65 32.50 -17.84
C LEU A 383 0.76 34.01 -17.65
N SER A 384 1.96 34.57 -17.82
CA SER A 384 2.16 36.02 -17.87
C SER A 384 1.31 36.57 -19.02
N THR A 385 0.30 37.36 -18.67
CA THR A 385 -0.57 38.11 -19.58
C THR A 385 0.19 39.11 -20.42
#